data_AF-A0A1Z3U7X8-F1
#
_entry.id   AF-A0A1Z3U7X8-F1
#
_cell.length_a   1.000
_cell.length_b   1.000
_cell.length_c   1.000
_cell.angle_alpha   90.00
_cell.angle_beta   90.00
_cell.angle_gamma   90.00
#
_symmetry.space_group_name_H-M   'P 1'
#
loop_
_entity.id
_entity.type
_entity.pdbx_description
1 polymer ?
#
loop_
_entity_poly.entity_id
_entity_poly.type
_entity_poly.pdbx_seq_one_letter_code
_entity_poly.pdbx_strand_id
1 'polypeptide(L)'
;MTTRKRRKATPRVQTKRVPWADPFPRLFRLGTAAGWTPPSNILIRIGSRTWSYVADFRADDGAVWRATIRLDPVREAVLDEKIEVRFVMKAKAA
;
A
#
# COMPACT_ATOMS: atom_id res chain seq x y z
N MET A 1 -23.55 41.13 -0.83
CA MET A 1 -22.34 40.32 -0.59
C MET A 1 -22.64 38.87 -0.96
N THR A 2 -22.18 38.41 -2.12
CA THR A 2 -22.36 37.02 -2.59
C THR A 2 -21.16 36.19 -2.17
N THR A 3 -21.34 35.37 -1.14
CA THR A 3 -20.31 34.44 -0.65
C THR A 3 -20.07 33.36 -1.70
N ARG A 4 -18.98 33.47 -2.47
CA ARG A 4 -18.51 32.38 -3.34
C ARG A 4 -18.15 31.16 -2.46
N LYS A 5 -19.06 30.19 -2.33
CA LYS A 5 -18.85 28.91 -3.04
C LYS A 5 -17.47 28.23 -2.97
N ARG A 6 -16.65 28.27 -1.91
CA ARG A 6 -15.26 27.73 -1.96
C ARG A 6 -15.33 26.24 -2.31
N ARG A 7 -15.07 25.88 -3.58
CA ARG A 7 -15.00 24.49 -4.03
C ARG A 7 -13.89 23.81 -3.25
N LYS A 8 -14.23 22.77 -2.50
CA LYS A 8 -13.27 21.93 -1.77
C LYS A 8 -12.32 21.36 -2.82
N ALA A 9 -11.03 21.73 -2.75
CA ALA A 9 -10.04 21.22 -3.68
C ALA A 9 -10.04 19.68 -3.59
N THR A 10 -10.31 19.00 -4.69
CA THR A 10 -10.19 17.53 -4.74
C THR A 10 -8.73 17.20 -4.39
N PRO A 11 -8.48 16.41 -3.34
CA PRO A 11 -7.12 16.04 -3.00
C PRO A 11 -6.48 15.37 -4.22
N ARG A 12 -5.37 15.95 -4.70
CA ARG A 12 -4.61 15.37 -5.82
C ARG A 12 -4.00 14.06 -5.32
N VAL A 13 -4.58 12.94 -5.73
CA VAL A 13 -3.97 11.63 -5.55
C VAL A 13 -2.97 11.45 -6.68
N GLN A 14 -1.69 11.44 -6.34
CA GLN A 14 -0.65 11.12 -7.31
C GLN A 14 -0.61 9.61 -7.50
N THR A 15 -0.57 9.15 -8.75
CA THR A 15 -0.44 7.73 -9.08
C THR A 15 0.88 7.48 -9.78
N LYS A 16 1.58 6.41 -9.39
CA LYS A 16 2.84 5.99 -10.00
C LYS A 16 2.80 4.48 -10.18
N ARG A 17 3.18 4.00 -11.36
CA ARG A 17 3.51 2.57 -11.56
C ARG A 17 5.01 2.40 -11.46
N VAL A 18 5.45 1.39 -10.73
CA VAL A 18 6.87 1.05 -10.61
C VAL A 18 7.05 -0.46 -10.80
N PRO A 19 8.22 -0.90 -11.30
CA PRO A 19 8.53 -2.32 -11.41
C PRO A 19 8.38 -3.04 -10.07
N TRP A 20 7.95 -4.29 -10.14
CA TRP A 20 7.91 -5.17 -8.97
C TRP A 20 9.34 -5.60 -8.61
N ALA A 21 9.88 -5.00 -7.56
CA ALA A 21 11.18 -5.29 -6.99
C ALA A 21 11.14 -5.05 -5.47
N ASP A 22 12.26 -5.29 -4.78
CA ASP A 22 12.38 -4.90 -3.37
C ASP A 22 12.00 -3.41 -3.18
N PRO A 23 11.21 -3.06 -2.14
CA PRO A 23 10.79 -3.88 -1.00
C PRO A 23 9.41 -4.55 -1.13
N PHE A 24 8.76 -4.49 -2.31
CA PHE A 24 7.35 -4.92 -2.45
C PHE A 24 7.08 -6.39 -2.11
N PRO A 25 7.92 -7.38 -2.50
CA PRO A 25 7.73 -8.76 -2.07
C PRO A 25 7.62 -8.92 -0.54
N ARG A 26 8.42 -8.17 0.21
CA ARG A 26 8.43 -8.19 1.68
C ARG A 26 7.19 -7.53 2.25
N LEU A 27 6.74 -6.42 1.66
CA LEU A 27 5.54 -5.69 2.08
C LEU A 27 4.28 -6.55 1.96
N PHE A 28 4.12 -7.28 0.86
CA PHE A 28 2.94 -8.12 0.65
C PHE A 28 3.03 -9.49 1.35
N ARG A 29 4.12 -9.76 2.08
CA ARG A 29 4.35 -11.01 2.84
C ARG A 29 3.93 -12.26 2.08
N LEU A 30 4.20 -12.29 0.76
CA LEU A 30 3.73 -13.37 -0.09
C LEU A 30 4.32 -14.74 0.28
N GLY A 31 5.31 -14.79 1.17
CA GLY A 31 5.95 -16.03 1.60
C GLY A 31 6.48 -16.84 0.42
N THR A 32 6.64 -18.14 0.61
CA THR A 32 6.71 -19.15 -0.45
C THR A 32 5.29 -19.56 -0.87
N ALA A 33 4.41 -18.60 -1.19
CA ALA A 33 3.07 -18.91 -1.67
C ALA A 33 3.18 -19.65 -3.01
N ALA A 34 3.22 -20.98 -2.92
CA ALA A 34 3.14 -21.86 -4.06
C ALA A 34 1.85 -21.53 -4.81
N GLY A 35 1.99 -21.09 -6.06
CA GLY A 35 0.90 -20.85 -6.98
C GLY A 35 0.44 -19.40 -7.17
N TRP A 36 1.23 -18.43 -6.73
CA TRP A 36 0.98 -17.00 -7.01
C TRP A 36 2.15 -16.40 -7.81
N THR A 37 1.86 -15.98 -9.03
CA THR A 37 2.83 -15.25 -9.87
C THR A 37 2.86 -13.78 -9.44
N PRO A 38 4.03 -13.23 -9.08
CA PRO A 38 4.15 -11.81 -8.76
C PRO A 38 3.85 -10.93 -9.98
N PRO A 39 3.25 -9.75 -9.81
CA PRO A 39 3.00 -8.83 -10.91
C PRO A 39 4.31 -8.29 -11.48
N SER A 40 4.27 -7.78 -12.71
CA SER A 40 5.41 -7.06 -13.30
C SER A 40 5.60 -5.66 -12.72
N ASN A 41 4.51 -5.04 -12.25
CA ASN A 41 4.50 -3.69 -11.72
C ASN A 41 3.52 -3.56 -10.55
N ILE A 42 3.77 -2.59 -9.68
CA ILE A 42 2.88 -2.19 -8.61
C ILE A 42 2.36 -0.77 -8.85
N LEU A 43 1.11 -0.52 -8.48
CA LEU A 43 0.51 0.81 -8.50
C LEU A 43 0.59 1.44 -7.11
N ILE A 44 1.31 2.55 -7.03
CA ILE A 44 1.41 3.39 -5.84
C ILE A 44 0.43 4.56 -5.99
N ARG A 45 -0.41 4.78 -4.98
CA ARG A 45 -1.32 5.91 -4.90
C ARG A 45 -0.95 6.74 -3.67
N ILE A 46 -0.52 7.97 -3.89
CA ILE A 46 -0.07 8.88 -2.84
C ILE A 46 -1.15 9.95 -2.68
N GLY A 47 -1.93 9.82 -1.62
CA GLY A 47 -2.85 10.86 -1.15
C GLY A 47 -2.22 11.68 -0.02
N SER A 48 -2.90 12.77 0.35
CA SER A 48 -2.43 13.67 1.41
C SER A 48 -2.44 13.06 2.82
N ARG A 49 -3.18 11.96 3.02
CA ARG A 49 -3.33 11.28 4.32
C ARG A 49 -3.12 9.78 4.27
N THR A 50 -3.05 9.21 3.07
CA THR A 50 -3.01 7.76 2.87
C THR A 50 -2.19 7.45 1.65
N TRP A 51 -1.30 6.46 1.79
CA TRP A 51 -0.59 5.86 0.68
C TRP A 51 -1.15 4.48 0.44
N SER A 52 -1.32 4.08 -0.80
CA SER A 52 -1.78 2.74 -1.15
C SER A 52 -0.85 2.08 -2.13
N TYR A 53 -0.45 0.86 -1.82
CA TYR A 53 0.27 -0.03 -2.72
C TYR A 53 -0.72 -1.07 -3.22
N VAL A 54 -0.90 -1.15 -4.53
CA VAL A 54 -1.87 -2.05 -5.17
C VAL A 54 -1.13 -2.98 -6.11
N ALA A 55 -1.25 -4.27 -5.86
CA ALA A 55 -0.61 -5.34 -6.61
C ALA A 55 -1.66 -6.33 -7.10
N ASP A 56 -1.61 -6.66 -8.39
CA ASP A 56 -2.52 -7.62 -9.03
C ASP A 56 -1.77 -8.94 -9.25
N PHE A 57 -2.00 -9.92 -8.39
CA PHE A 57 -1.38 -11.24 -8.48
C PHE A 57 -2.19 -12.16 -9.39
N ARG A 58 -1.50 -13.09 -10.06
CA ARG A 58 -2.14 -14.12 -10.85
C ARG A 58 -1.95 -15.48 -10.19
N ALA A 59 -3.05 -16.19 -9.95
CA ALA A 59 -3.03 -17.56 -9.48
C ALA A 59 -2.78 -18.53 -10.65
N ASP A 60 -2.39 -19.77 -10.34
CA ASP A 60 -2.07 -20.80 -11.34
C ASP A 60 -3.26 -21.17 -12.25
N ASP A 61 -4.50 -21.03 -11.75
CA ASP A 61 -5.73 -21.19 -12.50
C ASP A 61 -6.02 -20.04 -13.48
N GLY A 62 -5.14 -19.04 -13.51
CA GLY A 62 -5.25 -17.84 -14.33
C GLY A 62 -6.09 -16.73 -13.70
N ALA A 63 -6.69 -16.93 -12.52
CA ALA A 63 -7.46 -15.91 -11.82
C ALA A 63 -6.56 -14.76 -11.34
N VAL A 64 -7.09 -13.53 -11.38
CA VAL A 64 -6.37 -12.33 -10.94
C VAL A 64 -6.93 -11.83 -9.62
N TRP A 65 -6.05 -11.66 -8.64
CA TRP A 65 -6.36 -11.26 -7.29
C TRP A 65 -5.66 -9.94 -6.97
N ARG A 66 -6.43 -8.95 -6.55
CA ARG A 66 -5.91 -7.62 -6.19
C ARG A 66 -5.64 -7.53 -4.70
N ALA A 67 -4.38 -7.40 -4.31
CA ALA A 67 -3.99 -7.04 -2.96
C ALA A 67 -3.77 -5.52 -2.86
N THR A 68 -4.25 -4.93 -1.77
CA THR A 68 -4.03 -3.51 -1.47
C THR A 68 -3.48 -3.37 -0.06
N ILE A 69 -2.37 -2.66 0.11
CA ILE A 69 -1.86 -2.24 1.40
C ILE A 69 -2.08 -0.74 1.51
N ARG A 70 -2.81 -0.32 2.55
CA ARG A 70 -2.99 1.10 2.87
C ARG A 70 -2.11 1.46 4.06
N LEU A 71 -1.33 2.52 3.90
CA LEU A 71 -0.52 3.10 4.97
C LEU A 71 -1.05 4.50 5.31
N ASP A 72 -1.09 4.80 6.60
CA ASP A 72 -1.08 6.17 7.10
C ASP A 72 0.38 6.61 7.23
N PRO A 73 0.89 7.50 6.36
CA PRO A 73 2.26 7.96 6.43
C PRO A 73 2.54 8.86 7.64
N VAL A 74 1.50 9.40 8.31
CA VAL A 74 1.65 10.26 9.49
C VAL A 74 1.78 9.42 10.75
N ARG A 75 1.03 8.31 10.83
CA ARG A 75 1.05 7.38 11.97
C ARG A 75 1.98 6.19 11.77
N GLU A 76 2.57 6.08 10.58
CA GLU A 76 3.36 4.93 10.12
C GLU A 76 2.64 3.58 10.34
N ALA A 77 1.31 3.57 10.16
CA ALA A 77 0.45 2.43 10.47
C ALA A 77 -0.19 1.83 9.21
N VAL A 78 -0.29 0.50 9.15
CA VAL A 78 -1.08 -0.21 8.13
C VAL A 78 -2.56 -0.11 8.51
N LEU A 79 -3.40 0.35 7.60
CA LEU A 79 -4.82 0.66 7.83
C LEU A 79 -5.77 -0.50 7.48
N ASP A 80 -5.29 -1.60 6.87
CA ASP A 80 -6.10 -2.80 6.63
C ASP A 80 -5.95 -3.76 7.83
N GLU A 81 -7.01 -3.85 8.63
CA GLU A 81 -7.10 -4.45 9.97
C GLU A 81 -7.05 -6.00 10.00
N LYS A 82 -6.01 -6.63 9.45
CA LYS A 82 -5.69 -8.03 9.83
C LYS A 82 -4.20 -8.37 9.85
N ILE A 83 -3.33 -7.38 9.97
CA ILE A 83 -1.92 -7.61 10.32
C ILE A 83 -1.49 -6.53 11.32
N GLU A 84 -1.67 -6.80 12.62
CA GLU A 84 -0.97 -6.05 13.66
C GLU A 84 0.52 -6.38 13.57
N VAL A 85 1.36 -5.40 13.24
CA VAL A 85 2.81 -5.51 13.40
C VAL A 85 3.23 -4.50 14.45
N ARG A 86 3.38 -4.98 15.68
CA ARG A 86 3.93 -4.22 16.79
C ARG A 86 5.45 -4.34 16.74
N PHE A 87 6.13 -3.34 16.21
CA PHE A 87 7.59 -3.24 16.35
C PHE A 87 7.92 -2.71 17.75
N VAL A 88 8.33 -3.59 18.67
CA VAL A 88 8.89 -3.20 19.95
C VAL A 88 10.41 -3.16 19.81
N MET A 89 10.97 -1.97 19.66
CA MET A 89 12.41 -1.73 19.81
C MET A 89 12.72 -1.52 21.29
N LYS A 90 13.44 -2.46 21.92
CA LYS A 90 14.05 -2.24 23.24
C LYS A 90 15.49 -1.81 23.04
N ALA A 91 15.83 -0.59 23.45
CA ALA A 91 17.22 -0.20 23.64
C ALA A 91 17.80 -1.03 24.80
N LYS A 92 18.96 -1.66 24.59
CA LYS A 92 19.78 -2.20 25.66
C LYS A 92 20.54 -1.02 26.26
N ALA A 93 20.30 -0.72 27.54
CA ALA A 93 21.06 0.29 28.27
C ALA A 93 22.54 -0.11 28.25
N ALA A 94 23.41 0.86 27.93
CA ALA A 94 24.85 0.76 28.14
C ALA A 94 25.17 0.97 29.62
#